data_AF-A0A833GIY1-F1
#
_entry.id   AF-A0A833GIY1-F1
#
_cell.length_a   1.000
_cell.length_b   1.000
_cell.length_c   1.000
_cell.angle_alpha   90.00
_cell.angle_beta   90.00
_cell.angle_gamma   90.00
#
_symmetry.space_group_name_H-M   'P 1'
#
loop_
_entity.id
_entity.type
_entity.pdbx_description
1 polymer ?
#
loop_
_entity_poly.entity_id
_entity_poly.type
_entity_poly.pdbx_seq_one_letter_code
_entity_poly.pdbx_strand_id
1 'polypeptide(L)'
;MATTVAALRHRMLAFAERRLPALTRLRAVEALPIVLHRRRIYVLPTAFGLGFGLLLLVMLLGALNYGNNPALLLTCAVAGIIGASLFAGFRGVHGLRLLQVRAPEMHADSAVTLQLRFDAGARARPGLRLRLGEHEQAFALPAQAGEVDLPW
;
A
#
# COMPACT_ATOMS: atom_id res chain seq x y z
N MET A 1 16.01 7.20 -26.66
CA MET A 1 15.02 6.14 -26.36
C MET A 1 14.64 6.02 -24.88
N ALA A 2 15.43 6.50 -23.91
CA ALA A 2 15.07 6.51 -22.48
C ALA A 2 14.03 7.58 -22.08
N THR A 3 13.78 8.57 -22.94
CA THR A 3 12.94 9.75 -22.65
C THR A 3 11.44 9.52 -22.86
N THR A 4 11.03 8.51 -23.65
CA THR A 4 9.62 8.24 -23.95
C THR A 4 8.89 7.52 -22.81
N VAL A 5 9.60 6.67 -22.07
CA VAL A 5 9.05 5.93 -20.92
C VAL A 5 8.77 6.86 -19.74
N ALA A 6 9.62 7.88 -19.52
CA ALA A 6 9.44 8.87 -18.46
C ALA A 6 8.21 9.78 -18.69
N ALA A 7 7.98 10.20 -19.94
CA ALA A 7 6.84 11.04 -20.32
C ALA A 7 5.49 10.30 -20.18
N LEU A 8 5.46 9.00 -20.49
CA LEU A 8 4.27 8.16 -20.31
C LEU A 8 3.95 7.94 -18.82
N ARG A 9 4.99 7.75 -17.98
CA ARG A 9 4.87 7.65 -16.52
C ARG A 9 4.25 8.91 -15.91
N HIS A 10 4.70 10.09 -16.32
CA HIS A 10 4.14 11.36 -15.85
C HIS A 10 2.70 11.60 -16.30
N ARG A 11 2.34 11.22 -17.54
CA ARG A 11 0.95 11.30 -18.02
C ARG A 11 0.01 10.34 -17.30
N MET A 12 0.47 9.13 -16.95
CA MET A 12 -0.33 8.18 -16.18
C MET A 12 -0.47 8.59 -14.71
N LEU A 13 0.56 9.16 -14.09
CA LEU A 13 0.46 9.74 -12.75
C LEU A 13 -0.49 10.96 -12.74
N ALA A 14 -0.39 11.84 -13.73
CA ALA A 14 -1.33 12.97 -13.88
C ALA A 14 -2.77 12.52 -14.18
N PHE A 15 -2.94 11.40 -14.89
CA PHE A 15 -4.27 10.80 -15.12
C PHE A 15 -4.81 10.13 -13.85
N ALA A 16 -3.95 9.50 -13.05
CA ALA A 16 -4.29 8.97 -11.73
C ALA A 16 -4.64 10.09 -10.74
N GLU A 17 -3.92 11.22 -10.74
CA GLU A 17 -4.23 12.43 -9.96
C GLU A 17 -5.59 13.03 -10.36
N ARG A 18 -5.93 13.06 -11.66
CA ARG A 18 -7.23 13.55 -12.14
C ARG A 18 -8.41 12.65 -11.76
N ARG A 19 -8.21 11.34 -11.59
CA ARG A 19 -9.27 10.39 -11.20
C ARG A 19 -9.29 10.06 -9.71
N LEU A 20 -8.22 10.30 -8.98
CA LEU A 20 -8.09 10.00 -7.56
C LEU A 20 -7.57 11.23 -6.77
N PRO A 21 -8.35 12.33 -6.70
CA PRO A 21 -8.05 13.45 -5.79
C PRO A 21 -8.01 13.01 -4.30
N ALA A 22 -8.43 11.78 -3.98
CA ALA A 22 -8.31 11.18 -2.65
C ALA A 22 -6.91 10.59 -2.33
N LEU A 23 -6.02 10.43 -3.32
CA LEU A 23 -4.68 9.86 -3.14
C LEU A 23 -3.58 10.90 -2.99
N THR A 24 -3.78 12.13 -3.47
CA THR A 24 -2.73 13.16 -3.50
C THR A 24 -3.27 14.47 -2.94
N ARG A 25 -2.79 14.81 -1.73
CA ARG A 25 -2.84 16.13 -1.08
C ARG A 25 -4.21 16.63 -0.59
N LEU A 26 -4.18 17.14 0.64
CA LEU A 26 -5.27 17.83 1.36
C LEU A 26 -6.45 16.95 1.81
N ARG A 27 -6.19 15.93 2.64
CA ARG A 27 -7.25 15.54 3.58
C ARG A 27 -7.16 16.49 4.78
N ALA A 28 -8.29 17.15 5.10
CA ALA A 28 -8.45 18.01 6.25
C ALA A 28 -7.89 17.35 7.53
N VAL A 29 -7.35 18.17 8.44
CA VAL A 29 -6.88 17.71 9.76
C VAL A 29 -7.99 16.88 10.39
N GLU A 30 -7.76 15.58 10.49
CA GLU A 30 -8.77 14.64 10.92
C GLU A 30 -8.62 14.43 12.42
N ALA A 31 -9.71 14.63 13.16
CA ALA A 31 -9.70 14.44 14.61
C ALA A 31 -9.37 12.98 14.93
N LEU A 32 -8.45 12.79 15.86
CA LEU A 32 -8.11 11.48 16.38
C LEU A 32 -9.32 10.89 17.13
N PRO A 33 -9.56 9.57 17.05
CA PRO A 33 -8.72 8.53 16.42
C PRO A 33 -8.99 8.34 14.91
N ILE A 34 -7.92 8.24 14.11
CA ILE A 34 -8.01 7.99 12.66
C ILE A 34 -8.07 6.48 12.42
N VAL A 35 -9.14 6.01 11.80
CA VAL A 35 -9.32 4.59 11.47
C VAL A 35 -9.12 4.36 9.97
N LEU A 36 -8.22 3.43 9.61
CA LEU A 36 -8.04 2.98 8.23
C LEU A 36 -9.17 2.01 7.83
N HIS A 37 -10.26 2.59 7.35
CA HIS A 37 -11.40 1.87 6.79
C HIS A 37 -11.12 1.34 5.37
N ARG A 38 -11.91 0.36 4.88
CA ARG A 38 -11.83 -0.17 3.50
C ARG A 38 -11.78 0.90 2.40
N ARG A 39 -12.45 2.04 2.60
CA ARG A 39 -12.52 3.16 1.64
C ARG A 39 -11.21 3.96 1.53
N ARG A 40 -10.20 3.62 2.35
CA ARG A 40 -8.91 4.32 2.40
C ARG A 40 -7.74 3.46 1.92
N ILE A 41 -8.00 2.18 1.64
CA ILE A 41 -6.97 1.24 1.23
C ILE A 41 -7.12 1.01 -0.25
N TYR A 42 -6.13 1.48 -1.00
CA TYR A 42 -6.10 1.41 -2.45
C TYR A 42 -4.99 0.47 -2.87
N VAL A 43 -5.33 -0.55 -3.66
CA VAL A 43 -4.35 -1.40 -4.34
C VAL A 43 -4.05 -0.72 -5.67
N LEU A 44 -2.90 -0.07 -5.76
CA LEU A 44 -2.53 0.67 -6.96
C LEU A 44 -1.99 -0.30 -8.03
N PRO A 45 -2.48 -0.24 -9.29
CA PRO A 45 -1.90 -1.02 -10.38
C PRO A 45 -0.49 -0.50 -10.68
N THR A 46 0.52 -1.27 -10.27
CA THR A 46 1.91 -0.97 -10.61
C THR A 46 2.20 -1.37 -12.05
N ALA A 47 3.17 -0.74 -12.71
CA ALA A 47 3.56 -1.09 -14.07
C ALA A 47 3.97 -2.58 -14.18
N PHE A 48 4.67 -3.10 -13.16
CA PHE A 48 5.01 -4.50 -13.04
C PHE A 48 3.76 -5.40 -12.97
N GLY A 49 2.79 -5.03 -12.12
CA GLY A 49 1.53 -5.77 -12.00
C GLY A 49 0.73 -5.78 -13.30
N LEU A 50 0.70 -4.66 -14.04
CA LEU A 50 0.05 -4.59 -15.35
C LEU A 50 0.75 -5.47 -16.39
N GLY A 51 2.09 -5.45 -16.45
CA GLY A 51 2.86 -6.31 -17.34
C GLY A 51 2.63 -7.79 -17.06
N PHE A 52 2.60 -8.18 -15.78
CA PHE A 52 2.32 -9.55 -15.37
C PHE A 52 0.87 -9.96 -15.67
N GLY A 53 -0.09 -9.06 -15.46
CA GLY A 53 -1.49 -9.28 -15.86
C GLY A 53 -1.66 -9.48 -17.36
N LEU A 54 -0.93 -8.71 -18.18
CA LEU A 54 -0.92 -8.90 -19.63
C LEU A 54 -0.31 -10.25 -20.02
N LEU A 55 0.79 -10.66 -19.39
CA LEU A 55 1.39 -11.97 -19.61
C LEU A 55 0.40 -13.10 -19.29
N LEU A 56 -0.30 -13.01 -18.16
CA LEU A 56 -1.34 -13.99 -17.81
C LEU A 56 -2.50 -14.01 -18.82
N LEU A 57 -2.91 -12.84 -19.33
CA LEU A 57 -3.94 -12.75 -20.37
C LEU A 57 -3.50 -13.47 -21.66
N VAL A 58 -2.26 -13.23 -22.09
CA VAL A 58 -1.68 -13.90 -23.26
C VAL A 58 -1.60 -15.41 -23.03
N MET A 59 -1.17 -15.84 -21.84
CA MET A 59 -1.09 -17.25 -21.48
C MET A 59 -2.48 -17.90 -21.48
N LEU A 60 -3.50 -17.22 -20.96
CA LEU A 60 -4.89 -17.68 -20.96
C LEU A 60 -5.42 -17.84 -22.39
N LEU A 61 -5.24 -16.82 -23.22
CA LEU A 61 -5.68 -16.83 -24.61
C LEU A 61 -4.99 -17.93 -25.42
N GLY A 62 -3.66 -18.08 -25.26
CA GLY A 62 -2.91 -19.16 -25.90
C GLY A 62 -3.36 -20.53 -25.44
N ALA A 63 -3.58 -20.71 -24.14
CA ALA A 63 -4.04 -21.98 -23.59
C ALA A 63 -5.45 -22.35 -24.07
N LEU A 64 -6.37 -21.37 -24.16
CA LEU A 64 -7.70 -21.56 -24.74
C LEU A 64 -7.64 -21.86 -26.25
N ASN A 65 -6.78 -21.17 -26.99
CA ASN A 65 -6.67 -21.31 -28.43
C ASN A 65 -6.16 -22.70 -28.85
N TYR A 66 -5.17 -23.24 -28.13
CA TYR A 66 -4.59 -24.56 -28.41
C TYR A 66 -5.21 -25.71 -27.62
N GLY A 67 -6.26 -25.46 -26.82
CA GLY A 67 -6.87 -26.48 -25.95
C GLY A 67 -5.88 -27.08 -24.94
N ASN A 68 -4.90 -26.29 -24.49
CA ASN A 68 -3.83 -26.75 -23.61
C ASN A 68 -4.29 -26.71 -22.14
N ASN A 69 -4.94 -27.80 -21.70
CA ASN A 69 -5.48 -27.95 -20.35
C ASN A 69 -4.44 -27.73 -19.22
N PRO A 70 -3.19 -28.26 -19.31
CA PRO A 70 -2.15 -27.94 -18.33
C PRO A 70 -1.83 -26.45 -18.23
N ALA A 71 -1.74 -25.75 -19.37
CA ALA A 71 -1.49 -24.32 -19.39
C ALA A 71 -2.65 -23.51 -18.79
N LEU A 72 -3.90 -23.93 -19.01
CA LEU A 72 -5.08 -23.34 -18.36
C LEU A 72 -4.99 -23.47 -16.83
N LEU A 73 -4.66 -24.68 -16.34
CA LEU A 73 -4.51 -24.93 -14.91
C LEU A 73 -3.42 -24.06 -14.29
N LEU A 74 -2.24 -23.98 -14.92
CA LEU A 74 -1.14 -23.12 -14.48
C LEU A 74 -1.56 -21.64 -14.45
N THR A 75 -2.23 -21.16 -15.50
CA THR A 75 -2.71 -19.77 -15.59
C THR A 75 -3.67 -19.44 -14.45
N CYS A 76 -4.65 -20.31 -14.20
CA CYS A 76 -5.60 -20.15 -13.11
C CYS A 76 -4.93 -20.22 -11.73
N ALA A 77 -3.96 -21.13 -11.53
CA ALA A 77 -3.25 -21.25 -10.27
C ALA A 77 -2.43 -19.98 -9.96
N VAL A 78 -1.68 -19.46 -10.94
CA VAL A 78 -0.89 -18.23 -10.78
C VAL A 78 -1.83 -17.04 -10.54
N ALA A 79 -2.93 -16.93 -11.28
CA ALA A 79 -3.94 -15.87 -11.05
C ALA A 79 -4.51 -15.93 -9.62
N GLY A 80 -4.79 -17.13 -9.11
CA GLY A 80 -5.25 -17.35 -7.74
C GLY A 80 -4.22 -16.92 -6.69
N ILE A 81 -2.95 -17.26 -6.89
CA ILE A 81 -1.84 -16.86 -6.01
C ILE A 81 -1.69 -15.33 -5.96
N ILE A 82 -1.78 -14.66 -7.11
CA ILE A 82 -1.75 -13.19 -7.18
C ILE A 82 -2.92 -12.60 -6.40
N GLY A 83 -4.14 -13.09 -6.63
CA GLY A 83 -5.34 -12.62 -5.93
C GLY A 83 -5.22 -12.79 -4.41
N ALA A 84 -4.74 -13.95 -3.96
CA ALA A 84 -4.49 -14.22 -2.55
C ALA A 84 -3.43 -13.28 -1.96
N SER A 85 -2.35 -13.01 -2.70
CA SER A 85 -1.27 -12.11 -2.26
C SER A 85 -1.76 -10.67 -2.12
N LEU A 86 -2.55 -10.18 -3.09
CA LEU A 86 -3.18 -8.86 -3.02
C LEU A 86 -4.13 -8.76 -1.81
N PHE A 87 -4.95 -9.79 -1.59
CA PHE A 87 -5.86 -9.83 -0.45
C PHE A 87 -5.13 -9.88 0.89
N ALA A 88 -4.02 -10.64 0.98
CA ALA A 88 -3.18 -10.70 2.17
C ALA A 88 -2.57 -9.31 2.50
N GLY A 89 -2.06 -8.61 1.49
CA GLY A 89 -1.56 -7.23 1.65
C GLY A 89 -2.64 -6.26 2.12
N PHE A 90 -3.83 -6.31 1.49
CA PHE A 90 -4.99 -5.51 1.92
C PHE A 90 -5.36 -5.78 3.38
N ARG A 91 -5.41 -7.06 3.78
CA ARG A 91 -5.77 -7.47 5.14
C ARG A 91 -4.75 -7.01 6.19
N GLY A 92 -3.48 -6.93 5.83
CA GLY A 92 -2.40 -6.44 6.71
C GLY A 92 -2.63 -5.00 7.17
N VAL A 93 -3.15 -4.15 6.30
CA VAL A 93 -3.39 -2.73 6.57
C VAL A 93 -4.84 -2.46 7.03
N HIS A 94 -5.77 -3.33 6.68
CA HIS A 94 -7.19 -3.15 6.98
C HIS A 94 -7.52 -3.13 8.47
N GLY A 95 -8.18 -2.06 8.91
CA GLY A 95 -8.65 -1.90 10.29
C GLY A 95 -7.61 -1.39 11.26
N LEU A 96 -6.46 -0.91 10.77
CA LEU A 96 -5.46 -0.23 11.59
C LEU A 96 -6.00 1.11 12.09
N ARG A 97 -5.81 1.40 13.38
CA ARG A 97 -6.28 2.64 14.00
C ARG A 97 -5.08 3.44 14.50
N LEU A 98 -4.99 4.70 14.13
CA LEU A 98 -4.06 5.65 14.75
C LEU A 98 -4.80 6.34 15.90
N LEU A 99 -4.45 5.96 17.13
CA LEU A 99 -5.12 6.43 18.34
C LEU A 99 -4.60 7.80 18.78
N GLN A 100 -3.28 7.99 18.73
CA GLN A 100 -2.63 9.16 19.30
C GLN A 100 -1.38 9.52 18.52
N VAL A 101 -1.16 10.83 18.36
CA VAL A 101 0.09 11.40 17.86
C VAL A 101 0.56 12.38 18.93
N ARG A 102 1.70 12.12 19.55
CA ARG A 102 2.34 13.06 20.49
C ARG A 102 3.65 13.53 19.90
N ALA A 103 3.92 14.81 20.07
CA ALA A 103 5.26 15.37 19.95
C ALA A 103 5.65 15.80 21.37
N PRO A 104 6.66 15.17 21.99
CA PRO A 104 7.17 15.63 23.28
C PRO A 104 7.62 17.10 23.16
N GLU A 105 7.40 17.88 24.21
CA GLU A 105 7.97 19.23 24.29
C GLU A 105 9.49 19.12 24.25
N MET A 106 10.09 19.83 23.29
CA MET A 106 11.53 19.76 23.05
C MET A 106 12.11 21.15 22.89
N HIS A 107 13.36 21.30 23.31
CA HIS A 107 14.07 22.56 23.22
C HIS A 107 14.25 22.97 21.74
N ALA A 108 14.11 24.27 21.48
CA ALA A 108 14.45 24.84 20.19
C ALA A 108 15.86 24.38 19.78
N ASP A 109 15.99 23.81 18.58
CA ASP A 109 17.20 23.18 18.01
C ASP A 109 17.34 21.64 18.17
N SER A 110 16.34 20.96 18.75
CA SER A 110 16.32 19.47 18.81
C SER A 110 15.51 18.88 17.65
N ALA A 111 15.98 17.76 17.09
CA ALA A 111 15.17 16.85 16.28
C ALA A 111 13.98 16.34 17.11
N VAL A 112 12.73 16.75 16.85
CA VAL A 112 11.59 16.20 17.61
C VAL A 112 11.30 14.77 17.18
N THR A 113 10.87 14.00 18.15
CA THR A 113 10.46 12.63 17.95
C THR A 113 8.95 12.63 17.94
N LEU A 114 8.32 12.28 16.82
CA LEU A 114 6.88 12.07 16.77
C LEU A 114 6.57 10.66 17.31
N GLN A 115 5.81 10.58 18.39
CA GLN A 115 5.31 9.32 18.92
C GLN A 115 3.92 9.05 18.34
N LEU A 116 3.80 7.99 17.53
CA LEU A 116 2.52 7.56 16.97
C LEU A 116 2.09 6.26 17.65
N ARG A 117 0.92 6.30 18.28
CA ARG A 117 0.31 5.13 18.91
C ARG A 117 -0.73 4.52 17.98
N PHE A 118 -0.48 3.29 17.56
CA PHE A 118 -1.38 2.53 16.71
C PHE A 118 -2.07 1.41 17.49
N ASP A 119 -3.32 1.15 17.15
CA ASP A 119 -4.06 -0.02 17.58
C ASP A 119 -4.28 -0.94 16.37
N ALA A 120 -3.64 -2.11 16.45
CA ALA A 120 -3.73 -3.17 15.46
C ALA A 120 -4.99 -4.05 15.61
N GLY A 121 -5.76 -3.85 16.71
CA GLY A 121 -6.87 -4.69 17.11
C GLY A 121 -6.40 -6.06 17.62
N ALA A 122 -7.23 -7.09 17.44
CA ALA A 122 -7.00 -8.44 17.97
C ALA A 122 -5.96 -9.29 17.19
N ARG A 123 -5.19 -8.71 16.26
CA ARG A 123 -4.27 -9.46 15.40
C ARG A 123 -2.94 -8.76 15.26
N ALA A 124 -1.84 -9.51 15.41
CA ALA A 124 -0.50 -9.01 15.18
C ALA A 124 -0.31 -8.68 13.69
N ARG A 125 0.35 -7.55 13.43
CA ARG A 125 0.57 -7.02 12.08
C ARG A 125 2.06 -6.78 11.88
N PRO A 126 2.81 -7.78 11.39
CA PRO A 126 4.21 -7.61 11.07
C PRO A 126 4.38 -6.78 9.79
N GLY A 127 5.46 -6.00 9.73
CA GLY A 127 5.93 -5.39 8.48
C GLY A 127 5.16 -4.13 8.03
N LEU A 128 4.66 -3.34 8.98
CA LEU A 128 4.12 -2.03 8.65
C LEU A 128 5.26 -1.05 8.42
N ARG A 129 5.11 -0.17 7.43
CA ARG A 129 6.11 0.87 7.13
C ARG A 129 5.42 2.21 7.26
N LEU A 130 5.99 3.07 8.10
CA LEU A 130 5.58 4.45 8.20
C LEU A 130 6.50 5.29 7.35
N ARG A 131 5.95 6.15 6.51
CA ARG A 131 6.73 7.12 5.74
C ARG A 131 6.21 8.52 5.96
N LEU A 132 7.08 9.42 6.42
CA LEU A 132 6.80 10.84 6.62
C LEU A 132 7.92 11.64 5.95
N GLY A 133 7.61 12.30 4.83
CA GLY A 133 8.63 12.94 4.00
C GLY A 133 9.65 11.93 3.47
N GLU A 134 10.93 12.18 3.75
CA GLU A 134 12.06 11.29 3.40
C GLU A 134 12.30 10.18 4.43
N HIS A 135 11.67 10.26 5.61
CA HIS A 135 11.88 9.29 6.68
C HIS A 135 10.94 8.10 6.51
N GLU A 136 11.53 6.91 6.45
CA GLU A 136 10.79 5.66 6.42
C GLU A 136 11.25 4.73 7.55
N GLN A 137 10.31 4.32 8.39
CA GLN A 137 10.59 3.38 9.48
C GLN A 137 9.67 2.17 9.37
N ALA A 138 10.27 0.97 9.36
CA ALA A 138 9.55 -0.29 9.45
C ALA A 138 9.30 -0.63 10.92
N PHE A 139 8.08 -1.02 11.24
CA PHE A 139 7.68 -1.42 12.58
C PHE A 139 6.72 -2.61 12.54
N ALA A 140 6.74 -3.41 13.59
CA ALA A 140 5.78 -4.49 13.79
C ALA A 140 4.84 -4.09 14.92
N LEU A 141 3.53 -4.15 14.68
CA LEU A 141 2.57 -3.99 15.76
C LEU A 141 2.24 -5.37 16.35
N PRO A 142 2.50 -5.60 17.65
CA PRO A 142 2.00 -6.79 18.32
C PRO A 142 0.46 -6.82 18.30
N ALA A 143 -0.14 -7.95 18.69
CA ALA A 143 -1.60 -8.06 18.85
C ALA A 143 -2.05 -7.30 20.11
N GLN A 144 -1.85 -5.98 20.13
CA GLN A 144 -2.22 -4.98 21.13
C GLN A 144 -1.69 -3.60 20.69
N ALA A 145 -2.13 -2.52 21.34
CA ALA A 145 -1.66 -1.17 21.02
C ALA A 145 -0.12 -1.10 21.09
N GLY A 146 0.50 -0.60 20.02
CA GLY A 146 1.95 -0.43 19.92
C GLY A 146 2.29 1.03 19.69
N GLU A 147 3.41 1.46 20.25
CA GLU A 147 3.95 2.81 20.12
C GLU A 147 5.16 2.80 19.19
N VAL A 148 5.25 3.78 18.31
CA VAL A 148 6.34 3.93 17.35
C VAL A 148 6.87 5.35 17.45
N ASP A 149 8.16 5.45 17.76
CA ASP A 149 8.89 6.71 17.83
C ASP A 149 9.57 6.98 16.47
N LEU A 150 9.12 8.02 15.79
CA LEU A 150 9.77 8.55 14.60
C LEU A 150 10.70 9.71 14.97
N PRO A 151 12.01 9.64 14.69
CA PRO A 151 12.85 10.83 14.67
C PRO A 151 12.49 11.68 13.45
N TRP A 152 12.31 12.99 13.62
CA TRP A 152 12.21 13.95 12.51
C TRP A 152 13.40 14.88 12.44
#